data_AF-A0A2N1H9U0-F1
#
_entry.id   AF-A0A2N1H9U0-F1
#
_cell.length_a   1.000
_cell.length_b   1.000
_cell.length_c   1.000
_cell.angle_alpha   90.00
_cell.angle_beta   90.00
_cell.angle_gamma   90.00
#
_symmetry.space_group_name_H-M   'P 1'
#
loop_
_entity.id
_entity.type
_entity.pdbx_description
1 polymer ?
#
loop_
_entity_poly.entity_id
_entity_poly.type
_entity_poly.pdbx_seq_one_letter_code
_entity_poly.pdbx_strand_id
1 'polypeptide(L)'
;MQQINQERLKQEIGAGFKPLALDVGLSALPYDELGDRDFENLIYCLVNSEITLGEYGAFDNVILMQGVGERGRDCVLYTSQKVSGTIQCKKMKARLSRPALIKELVKFLLFTILDKDLMPSDACFEYHCYASGGFSEPALKLASSFTSEIELEISDGRLAEYLKQVSDDFESFSDFRNTPPFDLINQALRKIVFKTFDGTSINARLAQKSSVLSSFFQVHLVVEHEAVKSYFRQEFESAGLNFLTDENLKSLHSRLMSTTKDSRVALGSVDLYGYNMEFLKYLKNDGFSELIKKTTDLRTFLDAGLTKYLADKIGRMVYSEITVPFVFEEVVLPFTTSVVMQYLLRLALPKISEGAIPEKAFLKMYPTAKNSPEEVLKIVAEDSLLSQRMVARGDYSRFPDPDPDREKRLWLFESLRAGCSVEDLEARFWKDMEKIRRVVSSISSEIAEEFSGTRTVIIKDSAFLSDPIEMKRVIENMKILNEIPGSESSTAKS
;
A
#
# COMPACT_ATOMS: atom_id res chain seq x y z
N MET A 1 19.44 -41.58 -34.23
CA MET A 1 19.16 -41.33 -32.81
C MET A 1 20.14 -40.26 -32.34
N GLN A 2 19.75 -38.98 -32.37
CA GLN A 2 20.61 -37.88 -31.92
C GLN A 2 20.38 -37.67 -30.42
N GLN A 3 21.44 -37.80 -29.65
CA GLN A 3 21.44 -37.68 -28.20
C GLN A 3 21.35 -36.19 -27.84
N ILE A 4 20.27 -35.81 -27.16
CA ILE A 4 20.03 -34.43 -26.71
C ILE A 4 21.09 -34.08 -25.66
N ASN A 5 21.82 -33.00 -25.89
CA ASN A 5 22.91 -32.52 -25.05
C ASN A 5 22.37 -32.13 -23.65
N GLN A 6 22.79 -32.86 -22.62
CA GLN A 6 22.33 -32.71 -21.22
C GLN A 6 22.69 -31.34 -20.62
N GLU A 7 23.67 -30.62 -21.15
CA GLU A 7 24.02 -29.27 -20.69
C GLU A 7 23.00 -28.22 -21.17
N ARG A 8 22.41 -28.42 -22.36
CA ARG A 8 21.35 -27.55 -22.88
C ARG A 8 20.06 -27.71 -22.07
N LEU A 9 19.74 -28.96 -21.71
CA LEU A 9 18.59 -29.26 -20.84
C LEU A 9 18.77 -28.68 -19.42
N LYS A 10 19.99 -28.67 -18.88
CA LYS A 10 20.28 -28.04 -17.57
C LYS A 10 20.23 -26.51 -17.61
N GLN A 11 20.60 -25.87 -18.72
CA GLN A 11 20.43 -24.42 -18.89
C GLN A 11 18.96 -24.02 -19.04
N GLU A 12 18.16 -24.83 -19.75
CA GLU A 12 16.70 -24.60 -19.88
C GLU A 12 15.93 -24.89 -18.58
N ILE A 13 16.40 -25.83 -17.74
CA ILE A 13 15.79 -26.15 -16.44
C ILE A 13 16.29 -25.22 -15.30
N GLY A 14 17.51 -24.67 -15.42
CA GLY A 14 18.12 -23.78 -14.41
C GLY A 14 17.55 -22.36 -14.39
N ALA A 15 17.01 -21.89 -15.51
CA ALA A 15 16.11 -20.75 -15.55
C ALA A 15 14.72 -21.24 -15.17
N GLY A 16 14.50 -21.45 -13.86
CA GLY A 16 13.24 -21.95 -13.33
C GLY A 16 12.06 -21.21 -13.97
N PHE A 17 11.35 -21.91 -14.84
CA PHE A 17 10.02 -21.51 -15.29
C PHE A 17 9.17 -21.51 -14.02
N LYS A 18 9.14 -20.37 -13.33
CA LYS A 18 8.10 -20.05 -12.38
C LYS A 18 6.90 -19.78 -13.28
N PRO A 19 5.90 -20.68 -13.34
CA PRO A 19 4.69 -20.35 -14.07
C PRO A 19 4.21 -19.01 -13.52
N LEU A 20 4.05 -18.03 -14.40
CA LEU A 20 3.23 -16.86 -14.06
C LEU A 20 1.92 -17.43 -13.51
N ALA A 21 1.57 -17.05 -12.29
CA ALA A 21 0.21 -17.21 -11.81
C ALA A 21 -0.65 -16.30 -12.69
N LEU A 22 -1.05 -16.83 -13.85
CA LEU A 22 -2.02 -16.22 -14.73
C LEU A 22 -3.37 -16.46 -14.05
N ASP A 23 -3.79 -15.53 -13.19
CA ASP A 23 -5.17 -15.49 -12.77
C ASP A 23 -6.02 -15.09 -13.99
N VAL A 24 -6.88 -16.02 -14.40
CA VAL A 24 -7.77 -15.82 -15.54
C VAL A 24 -8.89 -14.86 -15.11
N GLY A 25 -8.87 -13.64 -15.65
CA GLY A 25 -10.00 -12.73 -15.93
C GLY A 25 -10.98 -12.38 -14.80
N LEU A 26 -11.25 -11.08 -14.59
CA LEU A 26 -12.29 -10.52 -13.69
C LEU A 26 -12.53 -11.41 -12.45
N SER A 27 -11.55 -11.43 -11.53
CA SER A 27 -11.63 -12.22 -10.29
C SER A 27 -13.02 -12.14 -9.69
N ALA A 28 -13.65 -13.29 -9.50
CA ALA A 28 -14.99 -13.34 -8.93
C ALA A 28 -14.97 -12.65 -7.56
N LEU A 29 -15.80 -11.63 -7.38
CA LEU A 29 -15.87 -10.93 -6.10
C LEU A 29 -16.43 -11.89 -5.03
N PRO A 30 -15.88 -11.86 -3.80
CA PRO A 30 -16.25 -12.79 -2.73
C PRO A 30 -17.59 -12.40 -2.09
N TYR A 31 -18.68 -12.45 -2.86
CA TYR A 31 -20.02 -12.09 -2.38
C TYR A 31 -20.50 -12.97 -1.23
N ASP A 32 -19.94 -14.16 -1.04
CA ASP A 32 -20.29 -15.04 0.07
C ASP A 32 -19.80 -14.52 1.43
N GLU A 33 -18.76 -13.68 1.44
CA GLU A 33 -18.22 -13.02 2.63
C GLU A 33 -19.07 -11.83 3.09
N LEU A 34 -19.92 -11.27 2.22
CA LEU A 34 -20.86 -10.22 2.58
C LEU A 34 -22.01 -10.77 3.44
N GLY A 35 -22.56 -9.98 4.38
CA GLY A 35 -23.86 -10.29 4.97
C GLY A 35 -24.99 -10.21 3.93
N ASP A 36 -26.14 -10.84 4.19
CA ASP A 36 -27.32 -10.74 3.31
C ASP A 36 -27.70 -9.27 3.07
N ARG A 37 -27.72 -8.49 4.16
CA ARG A 37 -27.99 -7.05 4.11
C ARG A 37 -26.91 -6.25 3.38
N ASP A 38 -25.64 -6.66 3.49
CA ASP A 38 -24.55 -5.98 2.80
C ASP A 38 -24.62 -6.21 1.29
N PHE A 39 -25.05 -7.40 0.87
CA PHE A 39 -25.32 -7.68 -0.54
C PHE A 39 -26.49 -6.83 -1.06
N GLU A 40 -27.58 -6.68 -0.30
CA GLU A 40 -28.68 -5.76 -0.65
C GLU A 40 -28.19 -4.30 -0.78
N ASN A 41 -27.39 -3.83 0.17
CA ASN A 41 -26.77 -2.50 0.15
C ASN A 41 -25.88 -2.31 -1.09
N LEU A 42 -25.08 -3.32 -1.44
CA LEU A 42 -24.22 -3.30 -2.62
C LEU A 42 -25.03 -3.13 -3.90
N ILE A 43 -26.09 -3.92 -4.08
CA ILE A 43 -26.97 -3.83 -5.25
C ILE A 43 -27.69 -2.48 -5.30
N TYR A 44 -28.17 -1.98 -4.16
CA TYR A 44 -28.75 -0.65 -4.07
C TYR A 44 -27.75 0.43 -4.52
N CYS A 45 -26.53 0.45 -3.97
CA CYS A 45 -25.51 1.43 -4.32
C CYS A 45 -25.11 1.34 -5.81
N LEU A 46 -25.01 0.12 -6.35
CA LEU A 46 -24.74 -0.10 -7.76
C LEU A 46 -25.85 0.49 -8.65
N VAL A 47 -27.10 0.10 -8.41
CA VAL A 47 -28.25 0.55 -9.21
C VAL A 47 -28.46 2.06 -9.06
N ASN A 48 -28.30 2.62 -7.86
CA ASN A 48 -28.42 4.05 -7.63
C ASN A 48 -27.37 4.84 -8.43
N SER A 49 -26.13 4.34 -8.48
CA SER A 49 -25.05 4.92 -9.28
C SER A 49 -25.40 4.92 -10.77
N GLU A 50 -25.94 3.80 -11.29
CA GLU A 50 -26.33 3.68 -12.69
C GLU A 50 -27.55 4.53 -13.05
N ILE A 51 -28.56 4.62 -12.17
CA ILE A 51 -29.72 5.53 -12.35
C ILE A 51 -29.23 6.99 -12.42
N THR A 52 -28.34 7.38 -11.50
CA THR A 52 -27.78 8.75 -11.47
C THR A 52 -27.04 9.09 -12.76
N LEU A 53 -26.42 8.10 -13.41
CA LEU A 53 -25.70 8.25 -14.67
C LEU A 53 -26.58 8.04 -15.91
N GLY A 54 -27.87 7.70 -15.75
CA GLY A 54 -28.79 7.42 -16.86
C GLY A 54 -28.51 6.08 -17.57
N GLU A 55 -27.84 5.15 -16.89
CA GLU A 55 -27.40 3.85 -17.45
C GLU A 55 -28.36 2.70 -17.10
N TYR A 56 -29.36 2.94 -16.24
CA TYR A 56 -30.28 1.91 -15.74
C TYR A 56 -31.73 2.08 -16.24
N GLY A 57 -31.93 1.85 -17.54
CA GLY A 57 -33.27 1.82 -18.15
C GLY A 57 -34.02 3.15 -18.02
N ALA A 58 -35.33 3.07 -17.75
CA ALA A 58 -36.23 4.23 -17.62
C ALA A 58 -36.50 4.65 -16.16
N PHE A 59 -35.71 4.14 -15.21
CA PHE A 59 -35.87 4.45 -13.80
C PHE A 59 -35.16 5.74 -13.43
N ASP A 60 -35.79 6.57 -12.61
CA ASP A 60 -35.23 7.83 -12.12
C ASP A 60 -34.87 7.80 -10.63
N ASN A 61 -35.32 6.78 -9.89
CA ASN A 61 -34.99 6.61 -8.50
C ASN A 61 -35.05 5.14 -8.04
N VAL A 62 -34.25 4.80 -7.04
CA VAL A 62 -34.27 3.51 -6.34
C VAL A 62 -34.27 3.75 -4.83
N ILE A 63 -35.07 2.98 -4.10
CA ILE A 63 -35.13 3.06 -2.63
C ILE A 63 -34.89 1.67 -2.04
N LEU A 64 -33.91 1.57 -1.14
CA LEU A 64 -33.66 0.38 -0.34
C LEU A 64 -34.69 0.26 0.79
N MET A 65 -35.33 -0.90 0.90
CA MET A 65 -36.33 -1.15 1.93
C MET A 65 -35.68 -1.51 3.27
N GLN A 66 -36.30 -1.10 4.38
CA GLN A 66 -35.88 -1.46 5.74
C GLN A 66 -36.94 -2.37 6.40
N GLY A 67 -36.51 -3.49 6.98
CA GLY A 67 -37.36 -4.31 7.87
C GLY A 67 -38.53 -5.07 7.23
N VAL A 68 -38.51 -5.32 5.91
CA VAL A 68 -39.62 -5.97 5.16
C VAL A 68 -39.24 -7.32 4.55
N GLY A 69 -38.28 -8.04 5.16
CA GLY A 69 -37.63 -9.27 4.63
C GLY A 69 -38.55 -10.43 4.20
N GLU A 70 -39.87 -10.27 4.28
CA GLU A 70 -40.86 -11.27 3.88
C GLU A 70 -41.57 -10.95 2.56
N ARG A 71 -41.57 -9.69 2.08
CA ARG A 71 -42.47 -9.28 0.97
C ARG A 71 -41.96 -9.57 -0.46
N GLY A 72 -40.84 -10.26 -0.62
CA GLY A 72 -40.28 -10.56 -1.93
C GLY A 72 -39.78 -9.33 -2.69
N ARG A 73 -39.28 -8.32 -1.96
CA ARG A 73 -38.57 -7.17 -2.50
C ARG A 73 -37.57 -6.58 -1.50
N ASP A 74 -36.43 -6.15 -2.00
CA ASP A 74 -35.38 -5.49 -1.23
C ASP A 74 -35.21 -4.02 -1.64
N CYS A 75 -35.41 -3.68 -2.93
CA CYS A 75 -35.47 -2.29 -3.39
C CYS A 75 -36.72 -2.03 -4.25
N VAL A 76 -37.16 -0.77 -4.25
CA VAL A 76 -38.26 -0.29 -5.09
C VAL A 76 -37.72 0.66 -6.14
N LEU A 77 -38.14 0.46 -7.39
CA LEU A 77 -37.76 1.28 -8.53
C LEU A 77 -38.90 2.23 -8.90
N TYR A 78 -38.54 3.46 -9.22
CA TYR A 78 -39.49 4.51 -9.59
C TYR A 78 -39.20 5.06 -10.98
N THR A 79 -40.29 5.50 -11.62
CA THR A 79 -40.28 6.33 -12.82
C THR A 79 -41.29 7.43 -12.61
N SER A 80 -40.86 8.70 -12.73
CA SER A 80 -41.71 9.87 -12.53
C SER A 80 -42.50 9.82 -11.20
N GLN A 81 -41.82 9.45 -10.12
CA GLN A 81 -42.36 9.29 -8.76
C GLN A 81 -43.41 8.18 -8.59
N LYS A 82 -43.62 7.32 -9.59
CA LYS A 82 -44.49 6.14 -9.50
C LYS A 82 -43.67 4.87 -9.38
N VAL A 83 -44.15 3.92 -8.59
CA VAL A 83 -43.54 2.58 -8.49
C VAL A 83 -43.70 1.87 -9.83
N SER A 84 -42.58 1.60 -10.49
CA SER A 84 -42.53 0.97 -11.82
C SER A 84 -41.74 -0.33 -11.84
N GLY A 85 -41.10 -0.69 -10.73
CA GLY A 85 -40.45 -1.99 -10.61
C GLY A 85 -39.93 -2.30 -9.21
N THR A 86 -39.33 -3.46 -9.08
CA THR A 86 -38.75 -3.95 -7.82
C THR A 86 -37.49 -4.76 -8.05
N ILE A 87 -36.60 -4.77 -7.05
CA ILE A 87 -35.41 -5.61 -7.02
C ILE A 87 -35.51 -6.58 -5.85
N GLN A 88 -35.31 -7.86 -6.12
CA GLN A 88 -35.07 -8.90 -5.11
C GLN A 88 -33.63 -9.41 -5.23
N CYS A 89 -32.89 -9.30 -4.13
CA CYS A 89 -31.55 -9.81 -3.95
C CYS A 89 -31.58 -11.20 -3.32
N LYS A 90 -30.66 -12.06 -3.76
CA LYS A 90 -30.45 -13.40 -3.24
C LYS A 90 -28.96 -13.67 -3.11
N LYS A 91 -28.43 -13.47 -1.91
CA LYS A 91 -27.05 -13.87 -1.59
C LYS A 91 -27.02 -15.39 -1.40
N MET A 92 -26.32 -16.10 -2.27
CA MET A 92 -26.17 -17.55 -2.16
C MET A 92 -24.94 -18.04 -2.90
N LYS A 93 -24.29 -19.07 -2.35
CA LYS A 93 -23.17 -19.75 -3.01
C LYS A 93 -23.67 -20.70 -4.12
N ALA A 94 -24.85 -21.29 -3.92
CA ALA A 94 -25.48 -22.17 -4.90
C ALA A 94 -26.23 -21.37 -5.97
N ARG A 95 -26.39 -21.95 -7.16
CA ARG A 95 -27.22 -21.38 -8.22
C ARG A 95 -28.70 -21.44 -7.86
N LEU A 96 -29.43 -20.33 -8.07
CA LEU A 96 -30.87 -20.29 -7.86
C LEU A 96 -31.59 -21.17 -8.89
N SER A 97 -32.45 -22.07 -8.42
CA SER A 97 -33.18 -23.01 -9.26
C SER A 97 -34.45 -22.39 -9.83
N ARG A 98 -34.98 -22.97 -10.91
CA ARG A 98 -36.23 -22.53 -11.54
C ARG A 98 -37.42 -22.55 -10.55
N PRO A 99 -37.67 -23.63 -9.78
CA PRO A 99 -38.74 -23.62 -8.79
C PRO A 99 -38.56 -22.54 -7.72
N ALA A 100 -37.33 -22.36 -7.21
CA ALA A 100 -37.06 -21.33 -6.20
C ALA A 100 -37.32 -19.92 -6.75
N LEU A 101 -36.94 -19.67 -8.00
CA LEU A 101 -37.18 -18.38 -8.65
C LEU A 101 -38.66 -18.10 -8.87
N ILE A 102 -39.44 -19.08 -9.32
CA ILE A 102 -40.89 -18.95 -9.48
C ILE A 102 -41.57 -18.70 -8.13
N LYS A 103 -41.17 -19.41 -7.08
CA LYS A 103 -41.71 -19.20 -5.73
C LYS A 103 -41.47 -17.79 -5.21
N GLU A 104 -40.30 -17.21 -5.47
CA GLU A 104 -40.02 -15.81 -5.10
C GLU A 104 -40.94 -14.83 -5.84
N LEU A 105 -41.16 -15.03 -7.14
CA LEU A 105 -42.11 -14.23 -7.93
C LEU A 105 -43.55 -14.37 -7.41
N VAL A 106 -43.99 -15.60 -7.16
CA VAL A 106 -45.32 -15.89 -6.63
C VAL A 106 -45.52 -15.25 -5.26
N LYS A 107 -44.52 -15.32 -4.38
CA LYS A 107 -44.54 -14.67 -3.06
C LYS A 107 -44.74 -13.16 -3.19
N PHE A 108 -43.96 -12.50 -4.04
CA PHE A 108 -44.12 -11.06 -4.30
C PHE A 108 -45.55 -10.75 -4.77
N LEU A 109 -46.04 -11.50 -5.76
CA LEU A 109 -47.37 -11.28 -6.33
C LEU A 109 -48.51 -11.52 -5.35
N LEU A 110 -48.40 -12.52 -4.47
CA LEU A 110 -49.37 -12.73 -3.39
C LEU A 110 -49.43 -11.50 -2.46
N PHE A 111 -48.28 -10.89 -2.14
CA PHE A 111 -48.28 -9.65 -1.38
C PHE A 111 -48.92 -8.49 -2.14
N THR A 112 -48.80 -8.42 -3.48
CA THR A 112 -49.49 -7.36 -4.27
C THR A 112 -51.01 -7.45 -4.20
N ILE A 113 -51.57 -8.63 -3.89
CA ILE A 113 -53.01 -8.82 -3.67
C ILE A 113 -53.43 -8.24 -2.31
N LEU A 114 -52.59 -8.41 -1.29
CA LEU A 114 -52.81 -7.86 0.05
C LEU A 114 -52.58 -6.35 0.09
N ASP A 115 -51.60 -5.86 -0.66
CA ASP A 115 -51.15 -4.47 -0.69
C ASP A 115 -50.94 -4.04 -2.15
N LYS A 116 -51.94 -3.35 -2.71
CA LYS A 116 -51.94 -2.94 -4.12
C LYS A 116 -50.89 -1.87 -4.44
N ASP A 117 -50.35 -1.19 -3.43
CA ASP A 117 -49.33 -0.16 -3.63
C ASP A 117 -47.95 -0.78 -3.97
N LEU A 118 -47.80 -2.09 -3.76
CA LEU A 118 -46.57 -2.83 -4.14
C LEU A 118 -46.40 -2.95 -5.65
N MET A 119 -47.51 -3.03 -6.37
CA MET A 119 -47.57 -3.07 -7.83
C MET A 119 -48.79 -2.26 -8.28
N PRO A 120 -48.69 -0.92 -8.31
CA PRO A 120 -49.75 -0.07 -8.85
C PRO A 120 -50.05 -0.48 -10.29
N SER A 121 -51.31 -0.39 -10.70
CA SER A 121 -51.80 -0.92 -11.99
C SER A 121 -51.24 -0.17 -13.21
N ASP A 122 -49.95 -0.37 -13.50
CA ASP A 122 -49.28 0.08 -14.70
C ASP A 122 -48.92 -1.14 -15.57
N ALA A 123 -49.20 -1.07 -16.86
CA ALA A 123 -48.60 -1.98 -17.83
C ALA A 123 -47.10 -1.68 -17.85
N CYS A 124 -46.25 -2.71 -17.77
CA CYS A 124 -44.77 -2.63 -17.77
C CYS A 124 -44.06 -2.58 -16.40
N PHE A 125 -44.66 -3.10 -15.32
CA PHE A 125 -43.91 -3.29 -14.07
C PHE A 125 -42.71 -4.25 -14.26
N GLU A 126 -41.50 -3.84 -13.87
CA GLU A 126 -40.30 -4.69 -13.99
C GLU A 126 -39.95 -5.37 -12.66
N TYR A 127 -39.67 -6.67 -12.70
CA TYR A 127 -39.17 -7.44 -11.56
C TYR A 127 -37.74 -7.90 -11.83
N HIS A 128 -36.80 -7.41 -11.05
CA HIS A 128 -35.38 -7.71 -11.18
C HIS A 128 -34.91 -8.65 -10.08
N CYS A 129 -34.32 -9.79 -10.44
CA CYS A 129 -33.72 -10.72 -9.49
C CYS A 129 -32.19 -10.69 -9.59
N TYR A 130 -31.51 -10.35 -8.51
CA TYR A 130 -30.05 -10.36 -8.38
C TYR A 130 -29.63 -11.57 -7.56
N ALA A 131 -28.79 -12.44 -8.11
CA ALA A 131 -28.31 -13.63 -7.41
C ALA A 131 -26.78 -13.74 -7.47
N SER A 132 -26.11 -13.71 -6.31
CA SER A 132 -24.64 -13.73 -6.25
C SER A 132 -24.05 -15.03 -6.81
N GLY A 133 -24.66 -16.18 -6.51
CA GLY A 133 -24.28 -17.50 -7.04
C GLY A 133 -24.80 -17.80 -8.46
N GLY A 134 -25.54 -16.86 -9.06
CA GLY A 134 -26.16 -17.01 -10.38
C GLY A 134 -27.37 -17.94 -10.42
N PHE A 135 -27.74 -18.37 -11.62
CA PHE A 135 -28.98 -19.11 -11.89
C PHE A 135 -28.67 -20.46 -12.55
N SER A 136 -29.49 -21.47 -12.30
CA SER A 136 -29.40 -22.74 -13.01
C SER A 136 -29.83 -22.57 -14.47
N GLU A 137 -29.39 -23.46 -15.37
CA GLU A 137 -29.78 -23.41 -16.78
C GLU A 137 -31.30 -23.40 -16.99
N PRO A 138 -32.12 -24.22 -16.29
CA PRO A 138 -33.58 -24.10 -16.35
C PRO A 138 -34.15 -22.75 -15.88
N ALA A 139 -33.48 -22.07 -14.94
CA ALA A 139 -33.88 -20.76 -14.45
C ALA A 139 -33.48 -19.63 -15.43
N LEU A 140 -32.32 -19.75 -16.08
CA LEU A 140 -31.92 -18.85 -17.16
C LEU A 140 -32.86 -18.98 -18.37
N LYS A 141 -33.28 -20.21 -18.70
CA LYS A 141 -34.28 -20.45 -19.73
C LYS A 141 -35.63 -19.80 -19.39
N LEU A 142 -36.05 -19.89 -18.13
CA LEU A 142 -37.23 -19.16 -17.65
C LEU A 142 -37.06 -17.66 -17.85
N ALA A 143 -35.92 -17.08 -17.47
CA ALA A 143 -35.70 -15.64 -17.56
C ALA A 143 -35.66 -15.13 -19.02
N SER A 144 -34.96 -15.84 -19.90
CA SER A 144 -34.77 -15.42 -21.30
C SER A 144 -36.03 -15.54 -22.17
N SER A 145 -36.96 -16.43 -21.79
CA SER A 145 -38.21 -16.69 -22.52
C SER A 145 -39.42 -16.68 -21.58
N PHE A 146 -39.47 -15.69 -20.68
CA PHE A 146 -40.38 -15.66 -19.53
C PHE A 146 -41.84 -15.89 -19.88
N THR A 147 -42.39 -15.12 -20.82
CA THR A 147 -43.81 -15.22 -21.20
C THR A 147 -44.18 -16.64 -21.63
N SER A 148 -43.43 -17.25 -22.57
CA SER A 148 -43.73 -18.60 -23.05
C SER A 148 -43.48 -19.67 -21.99
N GLU A 149 -42.44 -19.51 -21.18
CA GLU A 149 -42.06 -20.50 -20.17
C GLU A 149 -43.02 -20.50 -18.98
N ILE A 150 -43.59 -19.35 -18.60
CA ILE A 150 -44.63 -19.25 -17.59
C ILE A 150 -45.96 -19.84 -18.08
N GLU A 151 -46.33 -19.65 -19.35
CA GLU A 151 -47.53 -20.31 -19.89
C GLU A 151 -47.43 -21.83 -19.81
N LEU A 152 -46.23 -22.41 -19.98
CA LEU A 152 -46.01 -23.84 -19.77
C LEU A 152 -46.20 -24.26 -18.31
N GLU A 153 -45.69 -23.47 -17.34
CA GLU A 153 -45.92 -23.75 -15.91
C GLU A 153 -47.40 -23.68 -15.53
N ILE A 154 -48.16 -22.79 -16.18
CA ILE A 154 -49.61 -22.66 -16.01
C ILE A 154 -50.32 -23.88 -16.62
N SER A 155 -50.03 -24.23 -17.88
CA SER A 155 -50.69 -25.33 -18.58
C SER A 155 -50.42 -26.70 -17.97
N ASP A 156 -49.20 -26.89 -17.45
CA ASP A 156 -48.78 -28.15 -16.82
C ASP A 156 -49.27 -28.28 -15.37
N GLY A 157 -49.96 -27.27 -14.83
CA GLY A 157 -50.45 -27.25 -13.44
C GLY A 157 -49.39 -27.03 -12.36
N ARG A 158 -48.11 -26.99 -12.73
CA ARG A 158 -46.97 -26.83 -11.81
C ARG A 158 -46.98 -25.49 -11.07
N LEU A 159 -47.48 -24.43 -11.71
CA LEU A 159 -47.63 -23.13 -11.05
C LEU A 159 -48.61 -23.20 -9.86
N ALA A 160 -49.68 -23.99 -9.97
CA ALA A 160 -50.66 -24.14 -8.88
C ALA A 160 -50.02 -24.82 -7.66
N GLU A 161 -49.10 -25.77 -7.88
CA GLU A 161 -48.32 -26.39 -6.81
C GLU A 161 -47.40 -25.39 -6.12
N TYR A 162 -46.70 -24.54 -6.89
CA TYR A 162 -45.86 -23.49 -6.32
C TYR A 162 -46.68 -22.47 -5.52
N LEU A 163 -47.83 -22.06 -6.03
CA LEU A 163 -48.75 -21.15 -5.35
C LEU A 163 -49.25 -21.74 -4.02
N LYS A 164 -49.62 -23.02 -4.03
CA LYS A 164 -50.06 -23.71 -2.83
C LYS A 164 -48.94 -23.79 -1.79
N GLN A 165 -47.73 -24.19 -2.21
CA GLN A 165 -46.57 -24.27 -1.33
C GLN A 165 -46.24 -22.92 -0.69
N VAL A 166 -46.17 -21.83 -1.48
CA VAL A 166 -45.91 -20.49 -0.94
C VAL A 166 -47.02 -20.03 0.00
N SER A 167 -48.30 -20.31 -0.31
CA SER A 167 -49.41 -19.94 0.57
C SER A 167 -49.38 -20.68 1.91
N ASP A 168 -48.89 -21.92 1.91
CA ASP A 168 -48.76 -22.73 3.13
C ASP A 168 -47.54 -22.30 3.96
N ASP A 169 -46.42 -21.94 3.31
CA ASP A 169 -45.13 -21.62 3.95
C ASP A 169 -45.12 -20.27 4.72
N PHE A 170 -46.04 -19.34 4.42
CA PHE A 170 -46.03 -17.98 5.00
C PHE A 170 -47.34 -17.65 5.72
N GLU A 171 -47.23 -17.17 6.97
CA GLU A 171 -48.42 -16.87 7.80
C GLU A 171 -49.26 -15.70 7.26
N SER A 172 -48.60 -14.74 6.60
CA SER A 172 -49.27 -13.62 5.92
C SER A 172 -50.24 -14.07 4.81
N PHE A 173 -50.17 -15.32 4.37
CA PHE A 173 -51.02 -15.89 3.31
C PHE A 173 -52.01 -16.95 3.83
N SER A 174 -52.28 -16.97 5.13
CA SER A 174 -53.22 -17.91 5.76
C SER A 174 -54.59 -17.94 5.08
N ASP A 175 -55.11 -16.78 4.64
CA ASP A 175 -56.37 -16.64 3.89
C ASP A 175 -56.34 -17.32 2.51
N PHE A 176 -55.16 -17.46 1.90
CA PHE A 176 -54.99 -18.06 0.58
C PHE A 176 -54.77 -19.57 0.62
N ARG A 177 -54.54 -20.19 1.80
CA ARG A 177 -54.25 -21.63 1.92
C ARG A 177 -55.37 -22.50 1.35
N ASN A 178 -56.63 -22.15 1.62
CA ASN A 178 -57.78 -22.95 1.18
C ASN A 178 -58.33 -22.51 -0.19
N THR A 179 -58.11 -21.26 -0.57
CA THR A 179 -58.59 -20.71 -1.84
C THR A 179 -57.52 -19.81 -2.45
N PRO A 180 -56.46 -20.39 -3.04
CA PRO A 180 -55.37 -19.61 -3.63
C PRO A 180 -55.87 -18.76 -4.81
N PRO A 181 -55.45 -17.49 -4.93
CA PRO A 181 -55.93 -16.57 -5.96
C PRO A 181 -55.27 -16.81 -7.33
N PHE A 182 -55.43 -18.01 -7.88
CA PHE A 182 -54.73 -18.50 -9.08
C PHE A 182 -54.91 -17.59 -10.30
N ASP A 183 -56.14 -17.16 -10.59
CA ASP A 183 -56.41 -16.31 -11.76
C ASP A 183 -55.75 -14.94 -11.66
N LEU A 184 -55.68 -14.35 -10.46
CA LEU A 184 -55.01 -13.07 -10.23
C LEU A 184 -53.51 -13.19 -10.43
N ILE A 185 -52.90 -14.27 -9.91
CA ILE A 185 -51.47 -14.55 -10.07
C ILE A 185 -51.11 -14.78 -11.54
N ASN A 186 -51.91 -15.56 -12.27
CA ASN A 186 -51.71 -15.79 -13.71
C ASN A 186 -51.75 -14.47 -14.51
N GLN A 187 -52.76 -13.64 -14.24
CA GLN A 187 -52.89 -12.35 -14.90
C GLN A 187 -51.73 -11.41 -14.55
N ALA A 188 -51.25 -11.44 -13.31
CA ALA A 188 -50.13 -10.63 -12.88
C ALA A 188 -48.83 -11.09 -13.57
N LEU A 189 -48.50 -12.38 -13.52
CA LEU A 189 -47.31 -12.95 -14.17
C LEU A 189 -47.22 -12.61 -15.66
N ARG A 190 -48.35 -12.62 -16.37
CA ARG A 190 -48.42 -12.25 -17.80
C ARG A 190 -48.08 -10.78 -18.09
N LYS A 191 -48.15 -9.90 -17.09
CA LYS A 191 -47.96 -8.45 -17.25
C LYS A 191 -46.57 -7.96 -16.84
N ILE A 192 -45.80 -8.76 -16.10
CA ILE A 192 -44.50 -8.35 -15.55
C ILE A 192 -43.41 -8.52 -16.60
N VAL A 193 -42.48 -7.57 -16.63
CA VAL A 193 -41.20 -7.73 -17.31
C VAL A 193 -40.19 -8.30 -16.32
N PHE A 194 -39.73 -9.52 -16.56
CA PHE A 194 -38.84 -10.22 -15.63
C PHE A 194 -37.38 -10.18 -16.11
N LYS A 195 -36.45 -9.76 -15.25
CA LYS A 195 -35.00 -9.69 -15.55
C LYS A 195 -34.17 -10.33 -14.44
N THR A 196 -33.05 -10.96 -14.82
CA THR A 196 -32.12 -11.61 -13.89
C THR A 196 -30.70 -11.09 -14.06
N PHE A 197 -29.99 -10.94 -12.94
CA PHE A 197 -28.60 -10.47 -12.89
C PHE A 197 -27.78 -11.41 -12.02
N ASP A 198 -26.79 -12.08 -12.62
CA ASP A 198 -25.92 -13.04 -11.94
C ASP A 198 -24.62 -12.39 -11.43
N GLY A 199 -23.86 -13.12 -10.60
CA GLY A 199 -22.58 -12.64 -10.07
C GLY A 199 -21.60 -12.13 -11.14
N THR A 200 -21.57 -12.75 -12.32
CA THR A 200 -20.72 -12.32 -13.43
C THR A 200 -21.14 -10.95 -13.97
N SER A 201 -22.44 -10.75 -14.19
CA SER A 201 -22.99 -9.46 -14.63
C SER A 201 -22.80 -8.37 -13.58
N ILE A 202 -22.91 -8.71 -12.30
CA ILE A 202 -22.68 -7.79 -11.18
C ILE A 202 -21.19 -7.39 -11.15
N ASN A 203 -20.25 -8.34 -11.30
CA ASN A 203 -18.82 -8.06 -11.37
C ASN A 203 -18.49 -7.07 -12.50
N ALA A 204 -19.01 -7.32 -13.70
CA ALA A 204 -18.74 -6.49 -14.87
C ALA A 204 -19.25 -5.05 -14.68
N ARG A 205 -20.39 -4.88 -14.00
CA ARG A 205 -20.97 -3.57 -13.68
C ARG A 205 -20.19 -2.86 -12.57
N LEU A 206 -19.82 -3.58 -11.51
CA LEU A 206 -19.00 -3.02 -10.41
C LEU A 206 -17.60 -2.60 -10.85
N ALA A 207 -16.99 -3.32 -11.81
CA ALA A 207 -15.68 -2.97 -12.36
C ALA A 207 -15.67 -1.57 -13.01
N GLN A 208 -16.82 -1.10 -13.50
CA GLN A 208 -16.99 0.25 -14.06
C GLN A 208 -17.32 1.30 -13.00
N LYS A 209 -17.60 0.90 -11.76
CA LYS A 209 -18.04 1.76 -10.65
C LYS A 209 -17.09 1.61 -9.46
N SER A 210 -15.86 2.09 -9.62
CA SER A 210 -14.77 1.95 -8.64
C SER A 210 -15.12 2.48 -7.24
N SER A 211 -15.88 3.57 -7.13
CA SER A 211 -16.35 4.12 -5.85
C SER A 211 -17.25 3.15 -5.09
N VAL A 212 -18.21 2.52 -5.78
CA VAL A 212 -19.07 1.50 -5.21
C VAL A 212 -18.25 0.28 -4.82
N LEU A 213 -17.39 -0.22 -5.72
CA LEU A 213 -16.54 -1.38 -5.46
C LEU A 213 -15.68 -1.21 -4.20
N SER A 214 -14.98 -0.07 -4.07
CA SER A 214 -14.10 0.23 -2.93
C SER A 214 -14.83 0.42 -1.59
N SER A 215 -16.15 0.65 -1.61
CA SER A 215 -16.96 0.81 -0.40
C SER A 215 -17.33 -0.51 0.26
N PHE A 216 -17.27 -1.62 -0.50
CA PHE A 216 -17.67 -2.95 -0.04
C PHE A 216 -16.53 -3.97 -0.02
N PHE A 217 -15.44 -3.72 -0.77
CA PHE A 217 -14.31 -4.64 -0.86
C PHE A 217 -12.98 -3.90 -0.67
N GLN A 218 -12.07 -4.49 0.10
CA GLN A 218 -10.68 -4.01 0.18
C GLN A 218 -9.95 -4.37 -1.11
N VAL A 219 -9.66 -3.37 -1.93
CA VAL A 219 -8.92 -3.56 -3.18
C VAL A 219 -7.43 -3.55 -2.88
N HIS A 220 -6.83 -4.75 -2.77
CA HIS A 220 -5.37 -4.90 -2.73
C HIS A 220 -4.81 -4.89 -4.15
N LEU A 221 -4.11 -3.81 -4.51
CA LEU A 221 -3.36 -3.73 -5.76
C LEU A 221 -2.12 -4.64 -5.65
N VAL A 222 -2.20 -5.81 -6.28
CA VAL A 222 -1.04 -6.68 -6.50
C VAL A 222 -0.36 -6.23 -7.79
N VAL A 223 0.76 -5.53 -7.66
CA VAL A 223 1.56 -5.10 -8.81
C VAL A 223 2.84 -5.93 -8.85
N GLU A 224 3.24 -6.34 -10.05
CA GLU A 224 4.51 -7.04 -10.26
C GLU A 224 5.68 -6.15 -9.83
N HIS A 225 6.49 -6.65 -8.90
CA HIS A 225 7.60 -5.92 -8.30
C HIS A 225 8.61 -5.37 -9.34
N GLU A 226 8.84 -6.09 -10.44
CA GLU A 226 9.72 -5.63 -11.51
C GLU A 226 9.09 -4.52 -12.37
N ALA A 227 7.78 -4.55 -12.59
CA ALA A 227 7.07 -3.45 -13.25
C ALA A 227 7.12 -2.17 -12.40
N VAL A 228 7.01 -2.30 -11.07
CA VAL A 228 7.15 -1.17 -10.14
C VAL A 228 8.59 -0.64 -10.13
N LYS A 229 9.60 -1.51 -10.08
CA LYS A 229 11.01 -1.11 -10.11
C LYS A 229 11.40 -0.42 -11.42
N SER A 230 10.93 -0.94 -12.55
CA SER A 230 11.20 -0.35 -13.87
C SER A 230 10.52 1.00 -14.04
N TYR A 231 9.25 1.13 -13.58
CA TYR A 231 8.57 2.42 -13.51
C TYR A 231 9.34 3.41 -12.64
N PHE A 232 9.70 3.05 -11.40
CA PHE A 232 10.47 3.95 -10.53
C PHE A 232 11.85 4.28 -11.10
N ARG A 233 12.54 3.33 -11.74
CA ARG A 233 13.82 3.61 -12.40
C ARG A 233 13.63 4.61 -13.54
N GLN A 234 12.60 4.44 -14.36
CA GLN A 234 12.25 5.36 -15.44
C GLN A 234 11.85 6.74 -14.90
N GLU A 235 11.10 6.80 -13.81
CA GLU A 235 10.72 8.04 -13.12
C GLU A 235 11.94 8.72 -12.47
N PHE A 236 12.87 7.97 -11.86
CA PHE A 236 14.09 8.56 -11.30
C PHE A 236 15.07 9.03 -12.37
N GLU A 237 15.21 8.27 -13.46
CA GLU A 237 16.02 8.64 -14.63
C GLU A 237 15.47 9.91 -15.30
N SER A 238 14.14 10.00 -15.45
CA SER A 238 13.44 11.19 -15.97
C SER A 238 13.41 12.35 -14.97
N ALA A 239 13.43 12.09 -13.66
CA ALA A 239 13.62 13.09 -12.59
C ALA A 239 15.08 13.54 -12.44
N GLY A 240 16.00 13.04 -13.27
CA GLY A 240 17.38 13.50 -13.28
C GLY A 240 18.29 12.90 -12.21
N LEU A 241 17.77 12.00 -11.39
CA LEU A 241 18.53 11.22 -10.41
C LEU A 241 19.20 10.05 -11.14
N ASN A 242 20.22 10.38 -11.92
CA ASN A 242 20.98 9.40 -12.69
C ASN A 242 22.23 8.98 -11.95
N PHE A 243 22.51 7.68 -11.94
CA PHE A 243 23.84 7.19 -11.59
C PHE A 243 24.86 7.73 -12.61
N LEU A 244 25.98 8.25 -12.10
CA LEU A 244 27.13 8.56 -12.96
C LEU A 244 27.69 7.25 -13.51
N THR A 245 27.94 7.23 -14.82
CA THR A 245 28.46 6.06 -15.52
C THR A 245 29.96 6.22 -15.83
N ASP A 246 30.60 5.15 -16.29
CA ASP A 246 32.00 5.17 -16.73
C ASP A 246 32.24 6.19 -17.86
N GLU A 247 31.25 6.45 -18.71
CA GLU A 247 31.36 7.48 -19.75
C GLU A 247 31.41 8.89 -19.14
N ASN A 248 30.70 9.14 -18.04
CA ASN A 248 30.82 10.40 -17.31
C ASN A 248 32.21 10.57 -16.69
N LEU A 249 32.80 9.48 -16.18
CA LEU A 249 34.17 9.51 -15.66
C LEU A 249 35.21 9.79 -16.75
N LYS A 250 35.08 9.16 -17.93
CA LYS A 250 35.94 9.43 -19.08
C LYS A 250 35.83 10.88 -19.55
N SER A 251 34.61 11.42 -19.63
CA SER A 251 34.36 12.81 -19.99
C SER A 251 35.01 13.78 -19.00
N LEU A 252 34.84 13.54 -17.69
CA LEU A 252 35.49 14.31 -16.64
C LEU A 252 37.02 14.27 -16.77
N HIS A 253 37.60 13.07 -16.92
CA HIS A 253 39.03 12.91 -17.10
C HIS A 253 39.54 13.70 -18.31
N SER A 254 38.84 13.64 -19.44
CA SER A 254 39.19 14.40 -20.65
C SER A 254 39.22 15.91 -20.40
N ARG A 255 38.20 16.45 -19.71
CA ARG A 255 38.13 17.87 -19.31
C ARG A 255 39.31 18.28 -18.43
N LEU A 256 39.59 17.52 -17.38
CA LEU A 256 40.71 17.80 -16.46
C LEU A 256 42.06 17.77 -17.19
N MET A 257 42.23 16.85 -18.15
CA MET A 257 43.44 16.76 -18.97
C MET A 257 43.62 17.90 -19.96
N SER A 258 42.52 18.43 -20.50
CA SER A 258 42.55 19.56 -21.44
C SER A 258 42.97 20.90 -20.79
N THR A 259 42.88 20.99 -19.45
CA THR A 259 43.30 22.19 -18.71
C THR A 259 44.82 22.34 -18.77
N THR A 260 45.35 23.51 -19.11
CA THR A 260 46.79 23.80 -19.12
C THR A 260 47.43 23.61 -17.75
N LYS A 261 48.68 23.13 -17.68
CA LYS A 261 49.36 22.84 -16.41
C LYS A 261 49.42 24.04 -15.46
N ASP A 262 49.64 25.25 -16.00
CA ASP A 262 49.72 26.50 -15.22
C ASP A 262 48.36 26.96 -14.66
N SER A 263 47.27 26.27 -15.03
CA SER A 263 45.90 26.52 -14.58
C SER A 263 45.37 25.38 -13.71
N ARG A 264 46.25 24.58 -13.11
CA ARG A 264 45.91 23.52 -12.14
C ARG A 264 46.56 23.88 -10.81
N VAL A 265 45.75 24.09 -9.78
CA VAL A 265 46.24 24.47 -8.45
C VAL A 265 45.70 23.53 -7.38
N ALA A 266 46.59 23.00 -6.55
CA ALA A 266 46.25 22.20 -5.38
C ALA A 266 46.35 23.04 -4.10
N LEU A 267 45.29 23.04 -3.29
CA LEU A 267 45.19 23.77 -2.02
C LEU A 267 44.99 22.81 -0.82
N GLY A 268 45.44 21.55 -0.99
CA GLY A 268 45.35 20.50 0.01
C GLY A 268 43.96 19.86 0.08
N SER A 269 42.96 20.59 0.57
CA SER A 269 41.57 20.08 0.69
C SER A 269 40.69 20.38 -0.54
N VAL A 270 41.21 21.20 -1.46
CA VAL A 270 40.52 21.64 -2.67
C VAL A 270 41.52 21.65 -3.83
N ASP A 271 41.16 21.01 -4.94
CA ASP A 271 41.89 21.09 -6.19
C ASP A 271 41.10 21.91 -7.21
N LEU A 272 41.76 22.87 -7.85
CA LEU A 272 41.17 23.79 -8.81
C LEU A 272 41.76 23.55 -10.20
N TYR A 273 40.90 23.34 -11.19
CA TYR A 273 41.25 23.22 -12.60
C TYR A 273 40.62 24.39 -13.37
N GLY A 274 41.42 25.07 -14.20
CA GLY A 274 41.02 26.26 -14.96
C GLY A 274 41.40 27.60 -14.33
N TYR A 275 42.05 27.58 -13.16
CA TYR A 275 42.46 28.79 -12.42
C TYR A 275 43.97 28.77 -12.21
N ASN A 276 44.64 29.89 -12.47
CA ASN A 276 46.09 30.00 -12.30
C ASN A 276 46.46 30.60 -10.92
N MET A 277 47.74 30.50 -10.57
CA MET A 277 48.25 31.03 -9.29
C MET A 277 48.15 32.56 -9.18
N GLU A 278 48.14 33.29 -10.30
CA GLU A 278 48.02 34.76 -10.28
C GLU A 278 46.62 35.20 -9.85
N PHE A 279 45.57 34.53 -10.35
CA PHE A 279 44.20 34.74 -9.90
C PHE A 279 44.06 34.47 -8.39
N LEU A 280 44.66 33.39 -7.88
CA LEU A 280 44.59 33.10 -6.44
C LEU A 280 45.33 34.14 -5.60
N LYS A 281 46.45 34.68 -6.09
CA LYS A 281 47.13 35.83 -5.43
C LYS A 281 46.24 37.08 -5.42
N TYR A 282 45.45 37.29 -6.48
CA TYR A 282 44.50 38.40 -6.56
C TYR A 282 43.39 38.32 -5.50
N LEU A 283 42.90 37.12 -5.15
CA LEU A 283 41.87 36.93 -4.12
C LEU A 283 42.29 37.38 -2.72
N LYS A 284 43.60 37.51 -2.46
CA LYS A 284 44.18 37.83 -1.14
C LYS A 284 43.70 36.85 -0.05
N ASN A 285 44.03 37.15 1.20
CA ASN A 285 43.73 36.27 2.34
C ASN A 285 42.22 36.07 2.55
N ASP A 286 41.42 37.12 2.38
CA ASP A 286 39.99 37.08 2.64
C ASP A 286 39.26 36.19 1.62
N GLY A 287 39.56 36.33 0.33
CA GLY A 287 38.96 35.49 -0.71
C GLY A 287 39.40 34.03 -0.62
N PHE A 288 40.64 33.76 -0.22
CA PHE A 288 41.10 32.40 0.04
C PHE A 288 40.35 31.76 1.22
N SER A 289 40.21 32.50 2.33
CA SER A 289 39.46 32.04 3.50
C SER A 289 38.00 31.75 3.15
N GLU A 290 37.38 32.61 2.33
CA GLU A 290 36.01 32.40 1.87
C GLU A 290 35.86 31.15 0.98
N LEU A 291 36.79 30.90 0.05
CA LEU A 291 36.76 29.69 -0.79
C LEU A 291 36.81 28.42 0.06
N ILE A 292 37.79 28.34 0.99
CA ILE A 292 37.93 27.18 1.89
C ILE A 292 36.67 27.01 2.73
N LYS A 293 36.13 28.10 3.28
CA LYS A 293 34.89 28.07 4.05
C LYS A 293 33.72 27.49 3.24
N LYS A 294 33.44 28.00 2.04
CA LYS A 294 32.32 27.51 1.21
C LYS A 294 32.45 26.02 0.87
N THR A 295 33.66 25.56 0.54
CA THR A 295 33.89 24.14 0.22
C THR A 295 33.71 23.24 1.45
N THR A 296 34.16 23.70 2.62
CA THR A 296 33.97 22.99 3.89
C THR A 296 32.50 22.96 4.28
N ASP A 297 31.79 24.09 4.17
CA ASP A 297 30.34 24.19 4.48
C ASP A 297 29.52 23.22 3.62
N LEU A 298 29.82 23.11 2.32
CA LEU A 298 29.16 22.14 1.43
C LEU A 298 29.40 20.69 1.89
N ARG A 299 30.65 20.35 2.24
CA ARG A 299 30.98 19.01 2.73
C ARG A 299 30.27 18.70 4.05
N THR A 300 30.31 19.63 5.00
CA THR A 300 29.65 19.50 6.30
C THR A 300 28.14 19.34 6.16
N PHE A 301 27.51 20.08 5.23
CA PHE A 301 26.09 19.94 4.93
C PHE A 301 25.73 18.51 4.47
N LEU A 302 26.49 17.97 3.51
CA LEU A 302 26.27 16.62 2.98
C LEU A 302 26.54 15.55 4.06
N ASP A 303 27.63 15.69 4.81
CA ASP A 303 28.00 14.77 5.90
C ASP A 303 26.94 14.72 7.01
N ALA A 304 26.37 15.87 7.37
CA ALA A 304 25.29 15.95 8.34
C ALA A 304 23.99 15.30 7.82
N GLY A 305 23.67 15.51 6.53
CA GLY A 305 22.53 14.85 5.88
C GLY A 305 22.68 13.33 5.86
N LEU A 306 23.87 12.85 5.50
CA LEU A 306 24.17 11.41 5.45
C LEU A 306 24.12 10.78 6.85
N THR A 307 24.62 11.47 7.86
CA THR A 307 24.52 11.03 9.26
C THR A 307 23.07 10.86 9.71
N LYS A 308 22.20 11.81 9.37
CA LYS A 308 20.75 11.73 9.68
C LYS A 308 20.08 10.59 8.92
N TYR A 309 20.36 10.47 7.63
CA TYR A 309 19.83 9.39 6.79
C TYR A 309 20.23 8.01 7.34
N LEU A 310 21.50 7.83 7.70
CA LEU A 310 21.98 6.59 8.32
C LEU A 310 21.23 6.29 9.61
N ALA A 311 21.10 7.26 10.51
CA ALA A 311 20.43 7.06 11.79
C ALA A 311 18.96 6.68 11.62
N ASP A 312 18.26 7.34 10.69
CA ASP A 312 16.88 7.03 10.35
C ASP A 312 16.74 5.63 9.72
N LYS A 313 17.64 5.26 8.80
CA LYS A 313 17.64 3.92 8.20
C LYS A 313 17.88 2.83 9.23
N ILE A 314 18.89 2.99 10.10
CA ILE A 314 19.13 2.07 11.23
C ILE A 314 17.87 1.95 12.09
N GLY A 315 17.25 3.08 12.44
CA GLY A 315 16.03 3.10 13.23
C GLY A 315 14.90 2.30 12.59
N ARG A 316 14.66 2.51 11.28
CA ARG A 316 13.64 1.77 10.51
C ARG A 316 13.92 0.26 10.49
N MET A 317 15.16 -0.15 10.20
CA MET A 317 15.54 -1.57 10.18
C MET A 317 15.41 -2.23 11.56
N VAL A 318 15.91 -1.59 12.63
CA VAL A 318 15.76 -2.10 14.00
C VAL A 318 14.28 -2.17 14.39
N TYR A 319 13.46 -1.22 13.97
CA TYR A 319 12.02 -1.27 14.22
C TYR A 319 11.36 -2.46 13.52
N SER A 320 11.54 -2.60 12.20
CA SER A 320 10.87 -3.63 11.41
C SER A 320 11.41 -5.04 11.66
N GLU A 321 12.71 -5.19 11.87
CA GLU A 321 13.37 -6.51 11.96
C GLU A 321 13.58 -7.00 13.39
N ILE A 322 13.59 -6.10 14.38
CA ILE A 322 13.83 -6.47 15.78
C ILE A 322 12.66 -6.09 16.68
N THR A 323 12.19 -4.84 16.62
CA THR A 323 11.17 -4.35 17.58
C THR A 323 9.83 -5.04 17.36
N VAL A 324 9.30 -5.00 16.13
CA VAL A 324 8.01 -5.65 15.82
C VAL A 324 8.06 -7.17 16.06
N PRO A 325 9.08 -7.93 15.58
CA PRO A 325 9.03 -9.39 15.69
C PRO A 325 9.46 -9.95 17.06
N PHE A 326 10.22 -9.19 17.86
CA PHE A 326 10.80 -9.70 19.11
C PHE A 326 10.42 -8.91 20.36
N VAL A 327 10.19 -7.60 20.28
CA VAL A 327 9.80 -6.81 21.46
C VAL A 327 8.30 -6.87 21.69
N PHE A 328 7.49 -6.73 20.63
CA PHE A 328 6.03 -6.81 20.78
C PHE A 328 5.54 -8.21 21.15
N GLU A 329 6.32 -9.23 20.82
CA GLU A 329 6.11 -10.62 21.25
C GLU A 329 6.76 -10.93 22.62
N GLU A 330 7.26 -9.92 23.33
CA GLU A 330 7.91 -10.00 24.66
C GLU A 330 9.14 -10.94 24.72
N VAL A 331 9.68 -11.34 23.56
CA VAL A 331 10.83 -12.23 23.43
C VAL A 331 12.12 -11.52 23.86
N VAL A 332 12.24 -10.23 23.58
CA VAL A 332 13.39 -9.37 23.84
C VAL A 332 12.95 -8.09 24.54
N LEU A 333 13.75 -7.58 25.48
CA LEU A 333 13.44 -6.31 26.15
C LEU A 333 13.62 -5.09 25.24
N PRO A 334 12.84 -4.02 25.44
CA PRO A 334 13.11 -2.72 24.80
C PRO A 334 14.53 -2.21 25.09
N PHE A 335 15.06 -2.45 26.30
CA PHE A 335 16.46 -2.17 26.65
C PHE A 335 17.45 -2.75 25.62
N THR A 336 17.29 -4.01 25.25
CA THR A 336 18.17 -4.68 24.29
C THR A 336 18.15 -3.98 22.93
N THR A 337 16.97 -3.60 22.44
CA THR A 337 16.86 -2.86 21.17
C THR A 337 17.51 -1.48 21.21
N SER A 338 17.41 -0.77 22.34
CA SER A 338 18.11 0.50 22.56
C SER A 338 19.62 0.34 22.50
N VAL A 339 20.17 -0.72 23.12
CA VAL A 339 21.61 -1.03 23.06
C VAL A 339 22.03 -1.37 21.63
N VAL A 340 21.25 -2.20 20.91
CA VAL A 340 21.52 -2.56 19.51
C VAL A 340 21.55 -1.34 18.60
N MET A 341 20.61 -0.40 18.75
CA MET A 341 20.58 0.83 17.96
C MET A 341 21.85 1.65 18.15
N GLN A 342 22.30 1.83 19.40
CA GLN A 342 23.55 2.53 19.70
C GLN A 342 24.78 1.78 19.15
N TYR A 343 24.79 0.45 19.25
CA TYR A 343 25.85 -0.39 18.73
C TYR A 343 26.00 -0.24 17.21
N LEU A 344 24.90 -0.36 16.46
CA LEU A 344 24.90 -0.21 15.00
C LEU A 344 25.38 1.19 14.57
N LEU A 345 24.94 2.24 15.28
CA LEU A 345 25.43 3.61 15.04
C LEU A 345 26.93 3.74 15.29
N ARG A 346 27.47 3.15 16.38
CA ARG A 346 28.91 3.19 16.67
C ARG A 346 29.76 2.43 15.64
N LEU A 347 29.19 1.43 14.95
CA LEU A 347 29.87 0.75 13.84
C LEU A 347 29.81 1.54 12.53
N ALA A 348 28.68 2.21 12.28
CA ALA A 348 28.41 2.82 10.98
C ALA A 348 28.98 4.24 10.84
N LEU A 349 28.88 5.08 11.88
CA LEU A 349 29.34 6.47 11.83
C LEU A 349 30.84 6.63 11.50
N PRO A 350 31.76 5.81 12.05
CA PRO A 350 33.17 5.91 11.71
C PRO A 350 33.44 5.68 10.22
N LYS A 351 32.69 4.76 9.57
CA LYS A 351 32.84 4.46 8.14
C LYS A 351 32.45 5.65 7.26
N ILE A 352 31.43 6.40 7.67
CA ILE A 352 31.04 7.62 6.97
C ILE A 352 32.16 8.65 7.12
N SER A 353 32.66 8.88 8.33
CA SER A 353 33.63 9.95 8.60
C SER A 353 35.08 9.61 8.24
N GLU A 354 35.34 8.40 7.75
CA GLU A 354 36.67 7.96 7.35
C GLU A 354 37.22 8.83 6.20
N GLY A 355 38.49 9.21 6.30
CA GLY A 355 39.15 10.09 5.31
C GLY A 355 38.64 11.55 5.25
N ALA A 356 37.62 11.92 6.03
CA ALA A 356 37.09 13.29 6.08
C ALA A 356 37.82 14.20 7.06
N ILE A 357 38.41 13.61 8.09
CA ILE A 357 39.12 14.32 9.16
C ILE A 357 40.48 13.64 9.43
N PRO A 358 41.48 14.38 9.93
CA PRO A 358 42.78 13.80 10.29
C PRO A 358 42.65 12.65 11.29
N GLU A 359 43.48 11.60 11.18
CA GLU A 359 43.37 10.37 11.99
C GLU A 359 43.32 10.65 13.50
N LYS A 360 44.13 11.59 13.99
CA LYS A 360 44.14 11.96 15.42
C LYS A 360 42.80 12.56 15.88
N ALA A 361 42.16 13.37 15.03
CA ALA A 361 40.84 13.94 15.33
C ALA A 361 39.74 12.86 15.19
N PHE A 362 39.88 11.98 14.20
CA PHE A 362 39.00 10.84 13.99
C PHE A 362 38.92 9.94 15.22
N LEU A 363 40.07 9.50 15.75
CA LEU A 363 40.12 8.63 16.92
C LEU A 363 39.64 9.30 18.22
N LYS A 364 39.74 10.63 18.30
CA LYS A 364 39.16 11.39 19.41
C LYS A 364 37.63 11.43 19.32
N MET A 365 37.09 11.58 18.12
CA MET A 365 35.65 11.64 17.86
C MET A 365 34.99 10.26 17.93
N TYR A 366 35.69 9.22 17.48
CA TYR A 366 35.24 7.84 17.48
C TYR A 366 36.27 6.94 18.19
N PRO A 367 36.29 6.96 19.54
CA PRO A 367 37.28 6.19 20.32
C PRO A 367 37.22 4.69 20.04
N THR A 368 36.04 4.18 19.67
CA THR A 368 35.80 2.76 19.42
C THR A 368 36.04 2.34 17.97
N ALA A 369 36.53 3.23 17.09
CA ALA A 369 36.64 2.94 15.67
C ALA A 369 37.68 1.84 15.34
N LYS A 370 38.65 1.60 16.22
CA LYS A 370 39.67 0.54 16.07
C LYS A 370 39.30 -0.78 16.76
N ASN A 371 38.16 -0.81 17.48
CA ASN A 371 37.71 -2.00 18.21
C ASN A 371 37.04 -3.01 17.27
N SER A 372 37.05 -4.29 17.67
CA SER A 372 36.25 -5.30 16.97
C SER A 372 34.75 -5.09 17.22
N PRO A 373 33.85 -5.55 16.34
CA PRO A 373 32.40 -5.46 16.57
C PRO A 373 31.98 -6.02 17.94
N GLU A 374 32.58 -7.12 18.39
CA GLU A 374 32.31 -7.70 19.71
C GLU A 374 32.74 -6.79 20.86
N GLU A 375 33.88 -6.12 20.73
CA GLU A 375 34.36 -5.15 21.72
C GLU A 375 33.46 -3.92 21.75
N VAL A 376 33.04 -3.39 20.59
CA VAL A 376 32.12 -2.26 20.50
C VAL A 376 30.79 -2.60 21.18
N LEU A 377 30.24 -3.79 20.93
CA LEU A 377 29.00 -4.24 21.56
C LEU A 377 29.11 -4.28 23.09
N LYS A 378 30.21 -4.82 23.62
CA LYS A 378 30.47 -4.87 25.07
C LYS A 378 30.53 -3.47 25.67
N ILE A 379 31.29 -2.56 25.06
CA ILE A 379 31.41 -1.18 25.55
C ILE A 379 30.05 -0.47 25.55
N VAL A 380 29.25 -0.61 24.49
CA VAL A 380 27.92 0.02 24.40
C VAL A 380 26.96 -0.57 25.44
N ALA A 381 27.01 -1.88 25.64
CA ALA A 381 26.19 -2.56 26.66
C ALA A 381 26.58 -2.09 28.07
N GLU A 382 27.88 -2.04 28.38
CA GLU A 382 28.40 -1.55 29.66
C GLU A 382 28.02 -0.09 29.94
N ASP A 383 28.16 0.80 28.94
CA ASP A 383 27.73 2.21 29.05
C ASP A 383 26.23 2.34 29.36
N SER A 384 25.40 1.52 28.71
CA SER A 384 23.95 1.52 28.86
C SER A 384 23.53 0.94 30.22
N LEU A 385 24.15 -0.14 30.66
CA LEU A 385 23.93 -0.76 31.97
C LEU A 385 24.37 0.17 33.11
N LEU A 386 25.51 0.83 32.97
CA LEU A 386 25.97 1.83 33.93
C LEU A 386 24.94 2.95 34.08
N SER A 387 24.41 3.44 32.96
CA SER A 387 23.37 4.49 32.97
C SER A 387 22.10 4.03 33.69
N GLN A 388 21.65 2.79 33.48
CA GLN A 388 20.52 2.19 34.20
C GLN A 388 20.79 2.11 35.72
N ARG A 389 22.00 1.67 36.11
CA ARG A 389 22.42 1.58 37.52
C ARG A 389 22.48 2.94 38.21
N MET A 390 22.97 3.97 37.52
CA MET A 390 23.02 5.33 38.05
C MET A 390 21.61 5.87 38.30
N VAL A 391 20.73 5.80 37.28
CA VAL A 391 19.35 6.28 37.38
C VAL A 391 18.57 5.57 38.48
N ALA A 392 18.73 4.25 38.62
CA ALA A 392 18.08 3.45 39.66
C ALA A 392 18.53 3.82 41.08
N ARG A 393 19.75 4.35 41.24
CA ARG A 393 20.27 4.85 42.53
C ARG A 393 19.95 6.33 42.78
N GLY A 394 19.22 6.98 41.88
CA GLY A 394 18.94 8.41 41.96
C GLY A 394 20.12 9.31 41.55
N ASP A 395 21.14 8.76 40.89
CA ASP A 395 22.26 9.53 40.35
C ASP A 395 21.92 10.03 38.94
N TYR A 396 21.58 11.31 38.87
CA TYR A 396 21.23 12.01 37.63
C TYR A 396 22.33 12.95 37.14
N SER A 397 23.59 12.75 37.58
CA SER A 397 24.73 13.60 37.20
C SER A 397 25.02 13.65 35.69
N ARG A 398 24.50 12.69 34.92
CA ARG A 398 24.60 12.64 33.45
C ARG A 398 23.42 13.30 32.72
N PHE A 399 22.40 13.77 33.44
CA PHE A 399 21.29 14.50 32.83
C PHE A 399 21.66 15.98 32.67
N PRO A 400 21.02 16.71 31.74
CA PRO A 400 21.17 18.16 31.64
C PRO A 400 20.90 18.85 32.99
N ASP A 401 21.49 20.02 33.22
CA ASP A 401 21.13 20.86 34.36
C ASP A 401 21.02 22.34 33.92
N PRO A 402 19.81 22.93 33.87
CA PRO A 402 18.51 22.32 34.23
C PRO A 402 18.03 21.27 33.21
N ASP A 403 17.30 20.24 33.67
CA ASP A 403 16.65 19.23 32.80
C ASP A 403 15.13 19.43 32.75
N PRO A 404 14.60 20.10 31.70
CA PRO A 404 13.15 20.28 31.55
C PRO A 404 12.39 18.98 31.25
N ASP A 405 13.07 17.91 30.82
CA ASP A 405 12.46 16.64 30.43
C ASP A 405 12.78 15.50 31.41
N ARG A 406 13.21 15.84 32.64
CA ARG A 406 13.65 14.86 33.65
C ARG A 406 12.65 13.73 33.86
N GLU A 407 11.38 14.06 34.10
CA GLU A 407 10.34 13.06 34.36
C GLU A 407 10.16 12.09 33.19
N LYS A 408 10.13 12.60 31.94
CA LYS A 408 10.03 11.76 30.74
C LYS A 408 11.25 10.86 30.57
N ARG A 409 12.44 11.39 30.89
CA ARG A 409 13.69 10.62 30.83
C ARG A 409 13.67 9.49 31.85
N LEU A 410 13.27 9.76 33.10
CA LEU A 410 13.12 8.74 34.13
C LEU A 410 12.11 7.66 33.74
N TRP A 411 10.96 8.07 33.18
CA TRP A 411 9.97 7.14 32.65
C TRP A 411 10.56 6.24 31.55
N LEU A 412 11.32 6.80 30.61
CA LEU A 412 11.97 6.02 29.55
C LEU A 412 12.94 4.98 30.11
N PHE A 413 13.74 5.33 31.12
CA PHE A 413 14.66 4.38 31.78
C PHE A 413 13.91 3.19 32.41
N GLU A 414 12.75 3.44 33.02
CA GLU A 414 11.86 2.39 33.55
C GLU A 414 11.23 1.57 32.43
N SER A 415 10.68 2.22 31.40
CA SER A 415 10.05 1.54 30.26
C SER A 415 11.02 0.63 29.51
N LEU A 416 12.29 1.02 29.40
CA LEU A 416 13.32 0.18 28.78
C LEU A 416 13.51 -1.15 29.52
N ARG A 417 13.42 -1.13 30.85
CA ARG A 417 13.54 -2.33 31.69
C ARG A 417 12.33 -3.24 31.59
N ALA A 418 11.14 -2.68 31.31
CA ALA A 418 9.88 -3.41 31.20
C ALA A 418 9.67 -4.43 32.35
N GLY A 419 9.89 -3.96 33.59
CA GLY A 419 9.76 -4.77 34.80
C GLY A 419 10.96 -5.64 35.17
N CYS A 420 12.04 -5.66 34.36
CA CYS A 420 13.28 -6.33 34.72
C CYS A 420 14.06 -5.54 35.79
N SER A 421 14.60 -6.24 36.79
CA SER A 421 15.47 -5.63 37.80
C SER A 421 16.75 -5.11 37.16
N VAL A 422 17.38 -4.11 37.76
CA VAL A 422 18.64 -3.53 37.25
C VAL A 422 19.79 -4.53 37.41
N GLU A 423 19.71 -5.38 38.42
CA GLU A 423 20.66 -6.43 38.73
C GLU A 423 20.63 -7.55 37.68
N ASP A 424 19.44 -7.93 37.20
CA ASP A 424 19.27 -9.00 36.21
C ASP A 424 19.39 -8.52 34.76
N LEU A 425 19.37 -7.20 34.53
CA LEU A 425 19.29 -6.60 33.20
C LEU A 425 20.46 -7.00 32.28
N GLU A 426 21.66 -7.16 32.84
CA GLU A 426 22.85 -7.58 32.09
C GLU A 426 22.73 -9.03 31.60
N ALA A 427 22.36 -9.96 32.49
CA ALA A 427 22.13 -11.36 32.13
C ALA A 427 20.99 -11.50 31.11
N ARG A 428 19.92 -10.70 31.28
CA ARG A 428 18.81 -10.64 30.34
C ARG A 428 19.23 -10.12 28.97
N PHE A 429 20.03 -9.06 28.91
CA PHE A 429 20.54 -8.49 27.66
C PHE A 429 21.31 -9.53 26.84
N TRP A 430 22.24 -10.26 27.45
CA TRP A 430 23.03 -11.26 26.73
C TRP A 430 22.18 -12.43 26.24
N LYS A 431 21.19 -12.87 27.03
CA LYS A 431 20.21 -13.88 26.60
C LYS A 431 19.35 -13.40 25.43
N ASP A 432 18.94 -12.14 25.43
CA ASP A 432 18.20 -11.57 24.31
C ASP A 432 19.08 -11.49 23.04
N MET A 433 20.35 -11.08 23.19
CA MET A 433 21.31 -11.00 22.10
C MET A 433 21.53 -12.35 21.40
N GLU A 434 21.50 -13.47 22.13
CA GLU A 434 21.59 -14.81 21.52
C GLU A 434 20.45 -15.07 20.51
N LYS A 435 19.26 -14.54 20.78
CA LYS A 435 18.08 -14.73 19.91
C LYS A 435 18.14 -13.87 18.65
N ILE A 436 18.65 -12.64 18.77
CA ILE A 436 18.63 -11.65 17.66
C ILE A 436 19.98 -11.48 16.96
N ARG A 437 21.04 -12.16 17.40
CA ARG A 437 22.41 -12.00 16.86
C ARG A 437 22.45 -12.05 15.34
N ARG A 438 21.76 -13.02 14.72
CA ARG A 438 21.75 -13.18 13.26
C ARG A 438 21.13 -11.97 12.55
N VAL A 439 20.02 -11.45 13.09
CA VAL A 439 19.33 -10.27 12.56
C VAL A 439 20.23 -9.04 12.70
N VAL A 440 20.83 -8.83 13.88
CA VAL A 440 21.77 -7.72 14.12
C VAL A 440 22.97 -7.78 13.17
N SER A 441 23.53 -8.97 12.93
CA SER A 441 24.61 -9.16 11.95
C SER A 441 24.17 -8.84 10.52
N SER A 442 22.94 -9.22 10.14
CA SER A 442 22.37 -8.91 8.82
C SER A 442 22.25 -7.39 8.62
N ILE A 443 21.63 -6.69 9.57
CA ILE A 443 21.47 -5.23 9.54
C ILE A 443 22.84 -4.55 9.43
N SER A 444 23.81 -4.98 10.24
CA SER A 444 25.18 -4.44 10.21
C SER A 444 25.87 -4.61 8.84
N SER A 445 25.67 -5.77 8.19
CA SER A 445 26.22 -6.05 6.86
C SER A 445 25.59 -5.15 5.79
N GLU A 446 24.27 -4.99 5.80
CA GLU A 446 23.57 -4.14 4.82
C GLU A 446 24.02 -2.68 4.95
N ILE A 447 24.10 -2.16 6.19
CA ILE A 447 24.60 -0.81 6.44
C ILE A 447 26.05 -0.67 5.94
N ALA A 448 26.88 -1.70 6.10
CA ALA A 448 28.27 -1.65 5.65
C ALA A 448 28.42 -1.54 4.12
N GLU A 449 27.48 -2.09 3.36
CA GLU A 449 27.53 -2.11 1.88
C GLU A 449 27.03 -0.81 1.24
N GLU A 450 26.21 -0.04 1.96
CA GLU A 450 25.53 1.13 1.40
C GLU A 450 26.40 2.40 1.34
N PHE A 451 27.40 2.51 2.24
CA PHE A 451 28.17 3.74 2.38
C PHE A 451 29.61 3.58 1.87
N SER A 452 30.00 4.45 0.95
CA SER A 452 31.39 4.59 0.52
C SER A 452 32.19 5.40 1.55
N GLY A 453 33.32 4.85 2.00
CA GLY A 453 34.31 5.58 2.80
C GLY A 453 35.04 6.67 2.01
N THR A 454 34.98 6.63 0.67
CA THR A 454 35.54 7.67 -0.21
C THR A 454 34.44 8.51 -0.84
N ARG A 455 34.54 9.82 -0.69
CA ARG A 455 33.49 10.77 -1.09
C ARG A 455 34.13 11.98 -1.76
N THR A 456 33.66 12.31 -2.96
CA THR A 456 34.16 13.41 -3.77
C THR A 456 33.00 14.17 -4.39
N VAL A 457 33.00 15.50 -4.25
CA VAL A 457 32.02 16.39 -4.86
C VAL A 457 32.69 17.13 -6.02
N ILE A 458 32.07 17.08 -7.21
CA ILE A 458 32.56 17.78 -8.40
C ILE A 458 31.57 18.89 -8.75
N ILE A 459 32.05 20.13 -8.72
CA ILE A 459 31.29 21.31 -9.16
C ILE A 459 31.69 21.60 -10.62
N LYS A 460 30.73 21.48 -11.55
CA LYS A 460 30.95 21.76 -12.97
C LYS A 460 30.71 23.24 -13.28
N ASP A 461 31.48 23.78 -14.23
CA ASP A 461 31.19 25.08 -14.87
C ASP A 461 29.91 25.01 -15.73
N SER A 462 29.43 26.14 -16.23
CA SER A 462 28.25 26.22 -17.10
C SER A 462 28.50 25.77 -18.54
N ALA A 463 29.69 25.26 -18.88
CA ALA A 463 30.02 24.89 -20.26
C ALA A 463 29.15 23.72 -20.78
N PHE A 464 28.54 22.93 -19.87
CA PHE A 464 27.52 21.93 -20.22
C PHE A 464 26.28 22.55 -20.89
N LEU A 465 25.97 23.83 -20.65
CA LEU A 465 24.85 24.52 -21.30
C LEU A 465 25.08 24.71 -22.81
N SER A 466 26.33 24.63 -23.26
CA SER A 466 26.70 24.74 -24.66
C SER A 466 26.59 23.40 -25.41
N ASP A 467 26.34 22.29 -24.69
CA ASP A 467 25.99 20.99 -25.26
C ASP A 467 24.45 20.86 -25.25
N PRO A 468 23.77 20.91 -26.41
CA PRO A 468 22.31 20.84 -26.49
C PRO A 468 21.72 19.57 -25.88
N ILE A 469 22.48 18.47 -25.85
CA ILE A 469 22.06 17.19 -25.28
C ILE A 469 22.16 17.23 -23.76
N GLU A 470 23.27 17.72 -23.20
CA GLU A 470 23.40 17.90 -21.75
C GLU A 470 22.44 18.97 -21.21
N MET A 471 22.23 20.07 -21.94
CA MET A 471 21.32 21.15 -21.56
C MET A 471 19.86 20.69 -21.47
N LYS A 472 19.39 19.93 -22.48
CA LYS A 472 18.03 19.37 -22.47
C LYS A 472 17.82 18.46 -21.26
N ARG A 473 18.80 17.60 -20.97
CA ARG A 473 18.78 16.72 -19.80
C ARG A 473 18.71 17.51 -18.50
N VAL A 474 19.50 18.57 -18.33
CA VAL A 474 19.49 19.38 -17.09
C VAL A 474 18.17 20.15 -16.90
N ILE A 475 17.55 20.67 -17.96
CA ILE A 475 16.27 21.39 -17.88
C ILE A 475 15.12 20.46 -17.49
N GLU A 476 15.08 19.24 -18.02
CA GLU A 476 14.11 18.20 -17.64
C GLU A 476 14.29 17.83 -16.16
N ASN A 477 15.53 17.65 -15.71
CA ASN A 477 15.86 17.33 -14.31
C ASN A 477 15.41 18.41 -13.29
N MET A 478 15.52 19.71 -13.64
CA MET A 478 15.18 20.80 -12.71
C MET A 478 13.68 21.04 -12.52
N LYS A 479 12.84 20.67 -13.51
CA LYS A 479 11.37 20.88 -13.41
C LYS A 479 10.72 19.98 -12.36
N ILE A 480 11.21 18.75 -12.21
CA ILE A 480 10.60 17.72 -11.37
C ILE A 480 11.05 17.82 -9.90
N LEU A 481 12.27 18.30 -9.62
CA LEU A 481 12.73 18.58 -8.25
C LEU A 481 11.87 19.63 -7.52
N ASN A 482 11.18 20.50 -8.26
CA ASN A 482 10.22 21.47 -7.73
C ASN A 482 8.80 20.89 -7.55
N GLU A 483 8.54 19.67 -8.01
CA GLU A 483 7.23 18.99 -7.92
C GLU A 483 7.18 17.94 -6.80
N ILE A 484 8.28 17.70 -6.08
CA ILE A 484 8.28 16.86 -4.86
C ILE A 484 7.58 17.65 -3.74
N PRO A 485 6.41 17.20 -3.24
CA PRO A 485 5.69 17.93 -2.20
C PRO A 485 6.44 17.81 -0.87
N GLY A 486 7.05 18.91 -0.44
CA GLY A 486 7.88 18.91 0.77
C GLY A 486 8.60 20.23 1.06
N SER A 487 8.01 21.38 0.74
CA SER A 487 8.31 22.63 1.45
C SER A 487 7.17 23.62 1.23
N GLU A 488 6.31 23.79 2.23
CA GLU A 488 5.52 25.01 2.34
C GLU A 488 6.52 26.15 2.56
N SER A 489 6.78 26.92 1.50
CA SER A 489 7.44 28.20 1.63
C SER A 489 6.50 29.15 2.37
N SER A 490 6.78 29.41 3.64
CA SER A 490 6.25 30.58 4.35
C SER A 490 6.79 31.85 3.68
N THR A 491 6.07 32.31 2.66
CA THR A 491 6.19 33.65 2.13
C THR A 491 4.82 34.32 2.14
N ALA A 492 4.38 34.72 3.34
CA ALA A 492 3.43 35.80 3.48
C ALA A 492 4.23 37.08 3.79
N LYS A 493 4.37 37.94 2.78
CA LYS A 493 4.71 39.35 2.96
C LYS A 493 3.46 40.11 3.38
N SER A 494 3.50 40.76 4.53
CA SER A 494 3.08 42.16 4.72
C SER A 494 3.74 42.69 5.98
#